data_AF-A0A973HPD1-F1
#
_entry.id   AF-A0A973HPD1-F1
#
_cell.length_a   1.000
_cell.length_b   1.000
_cell.length_c   1.000
_cell.angle_alpha   90.00
_cell.angle_beta   90.00
_cell.angle_gamma   90.00
#
_symmetry.space_group_name_H-M   'P 1'
#
loop_
_entity.id
_entity.type
_entity.pdbx_description
1 polymer ?
#
loop_
_entity_poly.entity_id
_entity_poly.type
_entity_poly.pdbx_seq_one_letter_code
_entity_poly.pdbx_strand_id
1 'polypeptide(L)'
;MNYIEINLEEWRDDNPSFLEKIMRKLVSLDNSAFDLLVSETKYWWLEYDDEGVPKREIGFNEDWEPIVLAPVGETKGFLIECADNWLDYKGHSDVANENFDTLWQKLWPNFEHLENK
;
A
#
# COMPACT_ATOMS: atom_id res chain seq x y z
N MET A 1 -17.13 -2.26 -3.58
CA MET A 1 -15.66 -2.21 -3.48
C MET A 1 -15.09 -1.65 -4.77
N ASN A 2 -14.08 -0.79 -4.65
CA ASN A 2 -13.32 -0.26 -5.76
C ASN A 2 -11.84 -0.57 -5.56
N TYR A 3 -11.12 -0.87 -6.64
CA TYR A 3 -9.71 -1.22 -6.59
C TYR A 3 -8.92 -0.27 -7.47
N ILE A 4 -7.82 0.24 -6.93
CA ILE A 4 -6.90 1.10 -7.67
C ILE A 4 -5.51 0.49 -7.66
N GLU A 5 -4.77 0.77 -8.72
CA GLU A 5 -3.36 0.47 -8.83
C GLU A 5 -2.58 1.77 -8.93
N ILE A 6 -1.55 1.92 -8.10
CA ILE A 6 -0.70 3.09 -8.09
C ILE A 6 0.69 2.65 -8.52
N ASN A 7 1.18 3.24 -9.62
CA ASN A 7 2.57 3.13 -10.04
C ASN A 7 3.37 4.34 -9.52
N LEU A 8 4.26 4.12 -8.55
CA LEU A 8 5.09 5.18 -7.97
C LEU A 8 6.21 5.65 -8.90
N GLU A 9 6.60 4.85 -9.90
CA GLU A 9 7.66 5.21 -10.85
C GLU A 9 7.20 6.29 -11.82
N GLU A 10 5.94 6.24 -12.27
CA GLU A 10 5.32 7.26 -13.12
C GLU A 10 5.15 8.61 -12.42
N TRP A 11 5.32 8.63 -11.09
CA TRP A 11 5.13 9.81 -10.25
C TRP A 11 6.41 10.60 -9.94
N ARG A 12 7.55 10.19 -10.51
CA ARG A 12 8.82 10.93 -10.44
C ARG A 12 8.80 12.14 -11.38
N ASP A 13 7.99 13.14 -11.04
CA ASP A 13 8.08 14.49 -11.62
C ASP A 13 9.04 15.36 -10.77
N ASP A 14 9.70 16.35 -11.39
CA ASP A 14 10.93 17.04 -10.93
C ASP A 14 10.85 17.85 -9.60
N ASN A 15 9.81 17.67 -8.79
CA ASN A 15 9.63 18.39 -7.53
C ASN A 15 9.14 17.42 -6.45
N PRO A 16 9.94 17.11 -5.41
CA PRO A 16 9.59 16.14 -4.38
C PRO A 16 8.29 16.57 -3.71
N SER A 17 7.22 15.83 -3.98
CA SER A 17 5.88 16.16 -3.49
C SER A 17 5.84 16.09 -1.95
N PHE A 18 4.78 16.63 -1.36
CA PHE A 18 4.52 16.52 0.08
C PHE A 18 4.64 15.06 0.59
N LEU A 19 4.36 14.10 -0.30
CA LEU A 19 4.55 12.66 -0.09
C LEU A 19 5.99 12.29 0.21
N GLU A 20 6.97 12.78 -0.57
CA GLU A 20 8.38 12.44 -0.35
C GLU A 20 8.89 13.02 0.99
N LYS A 21 8.32 14.15 1.43
CA LYS A 21 8.59 14.75 2.75
C LYS A 21 7.96 13.96 3.89
N ILE A 22 6.76 13.40 3.69
CA ILE A 22 6.09 12.51 4.65
C ILE A 22 6.83 11.18 4.75
N MET A 23 7.18 10.57 3.60
CA MET A 23 7.97 9.35 3.49
C MET A 23 9.29 9.48 4.27
N ARG A 24 10.04 10.57 4.06
CA ARG A 24 11.29 10.82 4.80
C ARG A 24 11.11 11.04 6.30
N LYS A 25 9.92 11.48 6.73
CA LYS A 25 9.63 11.78 8.14
C LYS A 25 9.10 10.56 8.89
N LEU A 26 8.45 9.63 8.20
CA LEU A 26 7.89 8.39 8.77
C LEU A 26 8.92 7.28 8.95
N VAL A 27 10.03 7.28 8.18
CA VAL A 27 11.24 6.42 8.38
C VAL A 27 11.85 6.49 9.80
N SER A 28 11.35 7.39 10.66
CA SER A 28 11.94 7.69 11.96
C SER A 28 11.25 6.99 13.15
N LEU A 29 10.11 6.31 13.01
CA LEU A 29 9.32 5.91 14.19
C LEU A 29 8.83 4.44 14.12
N ASP A 30 9.55 3.61 14.89
CA ASP A 30 9.10 2.38 15.56
C ASP A 30 8.88 1.06 14.78
N ASN A 31 9.01 0.99 13.46
CA ASN A 31 8.98 -0.33 12.78
C ASN A 31 9.91 -0.40 11.56
N SER A 32 11.22 -0.44 11.83
CA SER A 32 12.28 -0.36 10.82
C SER A 32 12.17 -1.40 9.69
N ALA A 33 11.55 -2.56 9.95
CA ALA A 33 11.31 -3.57 8.93
C ALA A 33 10.20 -3.15 7.95
N PHE A 34 9.13 -2.51 8.43
CA PHE A 34 8.04 -2.03 7.59
C PHE A 34 8.47 -0.83 6.75
N ASP A 35 9.24 0.09 7.34
CA ASP A 35 9.78 1.26 6.63
C ASP A 35 10.66 0.86 5.43
N LEU A 36 11.47 -0.19 5.60
CA LEU A 36 12.29 -0.74 4.51
C LEU A 36 11.42 -1.28 3.38
N LEU A 37 10.40 -2.09 3.69
CA LEU A 37 9.50 -2.67 2.69
C LEU A 37 8.71 -1.59 1.94
N VAL A 38 8.26 -0.55 2.63
CA VAL A 38 7.58 0.60 1.99
C VAL A 38 8.54 1.33 1.04
N SER A 39 9.82 1.46 1.36
CA SER A 39 10.82 2.09 0.48
C SER A 39 11.15 1.26 -0.78
N GLU A 40 11.05 -0.06 -0.68
CA GLU A 40 11.25 -1.00 -1.79
C GLU A 40 10.00 -1.12 -2.68
N THR A 41 8.84 -0.73 -2.17
CA THR A 41 7.57 -0.81 -2.89
C THR A 41 7.52 0.19 -4.06
N LYS A 42 7.18 -0.30 -5.26
CA LYS A 42 7.02 0.46 -6.50
C LYS A 42 5.58 0.55 -6.96
N TYR A 43 4.82 -0.52 -6.74
CA TYR A 43 3.42 -0.58 -7.10
C TYR A 43 2.58 -0.85 -5.88
N TRP A 44 1.37 -0.32 -5.88
CA TRP A 44 0.40 -0.60 -4.83
C TRP A 44 -0.93 -0.97 -5.43
N TRP A 45 -1.55 -2.00 -4.89
CA TRP A 45 -2.98 -2.21 -5.01
C TRP A 45 -3.66 -1.76 -3.74
N LEU A 46 -4.77 -1.02 -3.90
CA LEU A 46 -5.60 -0.59 -2.80
C LEU A 46 -7.04 -1.01 -3.04
N GLU A 47 -7.66 -1.53 -1.99
CA GLU A 47 -9.11 -1.70 -1.93
C GLU A 47 -9.72 -0.52 -1.18
N TYR A 48 -10.76 0.05 -1.78
CA TYR A 48 -11.64 1.04 -1.19
C TYR A 48 -13.03 0.46 -0.98
N ASP A 49 -13.66 0.86 0.13
CA ASP A 49 -15.08 0.60 0.34
C ASP A 49 -15.97 1.52 -0.52
N ASP A 50 -17.28 1.31 -0.42
CA ASP A 50 -18.26 2.06 -1.20
C ASP A 50 -18.37 3.54 -0.77
N GLU A 51 -17.78 3.92 0.37
CA GLU A 51 -17.67 5.30 0.85
C GLU A 51 -16.38 5.98 0.37
N GLY A 52 -15.52 5.26 -0.35
CA GLY A 52 -14.23 5.75 -0.80
C GLY A 52 -13.17 5.78 0.30
N VAL A 53 -13.32 4.95 1.34
CA VAL A 53 -12.32 4.78 2.40
C VAL A 53 -11.45 3.57 2.09
N PRO A 54 -10.10 3.70 2.05
CA PRO A 54 -9.22 2.56 1.82
C PRO A 54 -9.28 1.57 2.99
N LYS A 55 -9.32 0.27 2.68
CA LYS A 55 -9.47 -0.82 3.64
C LYS A 55 -8.27 -1.75 3.70
N ARG A 56 -7.71 -2.05 2.54
CA ARG A 56 -6.64 -3.04 2.37
C ARG A 56 -5.66 -2.55 1.33
N GLU A 57 -4.39 -2.89 1.53
CA GLU A 57 -3.30 -2.55 0.64
C GLU A 57 -2.36 -3.74 0.42
N ILE A 58 -1.86 -3.86 -0.81
CA ILE A 58 -0.80 -4.79 -1.20
C ILE A 58 0.27 -3.96 -1.89
N GLY A 59 1.49 -3.97 -1.35
CA GLY A 59 2.64 -3.31 -1.95
C GLY A 59 3.52 -4.32 -2.68
N PHE A 60 3.99 -3.95 -3.87
CA PHE A 60 4.83 -4.76 -4.74
C PHE A 60 6.17 -4.10 -5.00
N ASN A 61 7.23 -4.89 -5.09
CA ASN A 61 8.54 -4.43 -5.55
C ASN A 61 8.56 -4.22 -7.10
N GLU A 62 9.74 -3.90 -7.65
CA GLU A 62 9.92 -3.66 -9.09
C GLU A 62 9.58 -4.89 -9.97
N ASP A 63 9.74 -6.09 -9.42
CA ASP A 63 9.48 -7.38 -10.09
C ASP A 63 8.04 -7.87 -9.92
N TRP A 64 7.13 -7.03 -9.40
CA TRP A 64 5.73 -7.38 -9.07
C TRP A 64 5.60 -8.47 -8.00
N GLU A 65 6.61 -8.66 -7.15
CA GLU A 65 6.50 -9.53 -6.00
C GLU A 65 5.86 -8.77 -4.84
N PRO A 66 4.83 -9.34 -4.17
CA PRO A 66 4.17 -8.70 -3.06
C PRO A 66 5.08 -8.73 -1.82
N ILE A 67 5.43 -7.55 -1.33
CA ILE A 67 6.33 -7.35 -0.18
C ILE A 67 5.65 -6.63 0.99
N VAL A 68 4.48 -6.02 0.77
CA VAL A 68 3.66 -5.41 1.83
C VAL A 68 2.24 -5.96 1.76
N LEU A 69 1.66 -6.22 2.93
CA LEU A 69 0.26 -6.57 3.12
C LEU A 69 -0.23 -5.82 4.36
N ALA A 70 -1.26 -4.99 4.24
CA ALA A 70 -1.85 -4.30 5.38
C ALA A 70 -3.34 -3.99 5.19
N PRO A 71 -4.15 -3.88 6.26
CA PRO A 71 -3.75 -4.00 7.66
C PRO A 71 -3.47 -5.44 8.09
N VAL A 72 -2.47 -5.63 8.96
CA VAL A 72 -2.20 -6.90 9.65
C VAL A 72 -1.69 -6.59 11.06
N GLY A 73 -2.36 -7.11 12.09
CA GLY A 73 -2.03 -6.81 13.48
C GLY A 73 -2.10 -5.32 13.81
N GLU A 74 -1.05 -4.77 14.43
CA GLU A 74 -0.96 -3.33 14.74
C GLU A 74 -0.67 -2.46 13.52
N THR A 75 -0.21 -3.05 12.41
CA THR A 75 0.12 -2.32 11.18
C THR A 75 -1.17 -1.98 10.43
N LYS A 76 -1.54 -0.70 10.42
CA LYS A 76 -2.76 -0.22 9.75
C LYS A 76 -2.65 -0.09 8.24
N GLY A 77 -1.44 -0.01 7.71
CA GLY A 77 -1.16 0.20 6.30
C GLY A 77 -0.77 1.64 6.00
N PHE A 78 0.26 1.79 5.18
CA PHE A 78 0.90 3.06 4.87
C PHE A 78 -0.02 3.99 4.07
N LEU A 79 -0.61 3.49 2.98
CA LEU A 79 -1.51 4.27 2.13
C LEU A 79 -2.87 4.45 2.79
N ILE A 80 -3.30 3.49 3.60
CA ILE A 80 -4.50 3.60 4.43
C ILE A 80 -4.35 4.77 5.42
N GLU A 81 -3.19 4.94 6.08
CA GLU A 81 -2.94 6.07 6.98
C GLU A 81 -2.72 7.39 6.24
N CYS A 82 -2.25 7.35 5.00
CA CYS A 82 -2.03 8.54 4.16
C CYS A 82 -3.22 8.87 3.23
N ALA A 83 -4.37 8.21 3.42
CA ALA A 83 -5.54 8.18 2.52
C ALA A 83 -5.99 9.53 1.97
N ASP A 84 -5.92 10.59 2.78
CA ASP A 84 -6.33 11.95 2.41
C ASP A 84 -5.62 12.49 1.16
N ASN A 85 -4.43 11.96 0.83
CA ASN A 85 -3.67 12.39 -0.34
C ASN A 85 -3.96 11.59 -1.62
N TRP A 86 -4.71 10.49 -1.54
CA TRP A 86 -4.90 9.53 -2.65
C TRP A 86 -6.28 9.59 -3.30
N LEU A 87 -7.24 10.30 -2.67
CA LEU A 87 -8.63 10.41 -3.15
C LEU A 87 -8.77 11.02 -4.56
N ASP A 88 -7.79 11.82 -4.98
CA ASP A 88 -7.76 12.39 -6.34
C ASP A 88 -7.23 11.41 -7.40
N TYR A 89 -6.64 10.28 -6.98
CA TYR A 89 -6.15 9.25 -7.88
C TYR A 89 -7.32 8.39 -8.38
N LYS A 90 -7.80 8.70 -9.58
CA LYS A 90 -8.96 8.04 -10.21
C LYS A 90 -8.62 6.77 -11.01
N GLY A 91 -7.47 6.15 -10.74
CA GLY A 91 -6.99 4.99 -11.49
C GLY A 91 -7.73 3.71 -11.09
N HIS A 92 -8.89 3.45 -11.67
CA HIS A 92 -9.49 2.10 -11.58
C HIS A 92 -8.51 1.09 -12.20
N SER A 93 -8.28 -0.03 -11.52
CA SER A 93 -7.47 -1.13 -12.05
C SER A 93 -8.30 -2.41 -12.14
N ASP A 94 -8.58 -2.83 -13.38
CA ASP A 94 -9.25 -4.10 -13.68
C ASP A 94 -8.41 -5.28 -13.16
N VAL A 95 -7.08 -5.20 -13.29
CA VAL A 95 -6.15 -6.24 -12.84
C VAL A 95 -6.21 -6.40 -11.33
N ALA A 96 -6.15 -5.28 -10.59
CA ALA A 96 -6.31 -5.32 -9.14
C ALA A 96 -7.69 -5.89 -8.77
N ASN A 97 -8.76 -5.39 -9.38
CA ASN A 97 -10.13 -5.85 -9.12
C ASN A 97 -10.31 -7.36 -9.32
N GLU A 98 -9.69 -7.94 -10.35
CA GLU A 98 -9.78 -9.38 -10.63
C GLU A 98 -8.93 -10.24 -9.67
N ASN A 99 -7.80 -9.73 -9.20
CA ASN A 99 -6.77 -10.55 -8.53
C ASN A 99 -6.60 -10.26 -7.04
N PHE A 100 -7.07 -9.12 -6.54
CA PHE A 100 -6.77 -8.62 -5.20
C PHE A 100 -7.12 -9.63 -4.11
N ASP A 101 -8.37 -10.10 -4.07
CA ASP A 101 -8.83 -11.01 -3.01
C ASP A 101 -8.11 -12.36 -3.03
N THR A 102 -7.86 -12.90 -4.22
CA THR A 102 -7.15 -14.17 -4.38
C THR A 102 -5.72 -14.03 -3.86
N LEU A 103 -5.04 -12.95 -4.23
CA LEU A 103 -3.68 -12.67 -3.78
C LEU A 103 -3.63 -12.39 -2.28
N TRP A 104 -4.57 -11.60 -1.76
CA TRP A 104 -4.72 -11.30 -0.34
C TRP A 104 -4.81 -12.58 0.49
N GLN A 105 -5.74 -13.48 0.15
CA GLN A 105 -5.91 -14.76 0.84
C GLN A 105 -4.69 -15.65 0.76
N LYS A 106 -3.97 -15.62 -0.36
CA LYS A 106 -2.72 -16.38 -0.55
C LYS A 106 -1.59 -15.84 0.33
N LEU A 107 -1.51 -14.52 0.50
CA LEU A 107 -0.45 -13.87 1.27
C LEU A 107 -0.71 -13.93 2.77
N TRP A 108 -1.97 -13.83 3.18
CA TRP A 108 -2.36 -13.73 4.58
C TRP A 108 -1.66 -14.71 5.54
N PRO A 109 -1.55 -16.02 5.24
CA PRO A 109 -0.87 -16.97 6.14
C PRO A 109 0.59 -16.63 6.42
N ASN A 110 1.27 -15.91 5.53
CA ASN A 110 2.65 -15.48 5.74
C ASN A 110 2.75 -14.32 6.74
N PHE A 111 1.68 -13.53 6.90
CA PHE A 111 1.64 -12.34 7.75
C PHE A 111 0.81 -12.55 9.03
N GLU A 112 0.01 -13.62 9.12
CA GLU A 112 -0.85 -13.95 10.27
C GLU A 112 -0.10 -13.91 11.62
N HIS A 113 1.19 -14.25 11.63
CA HIS A 113 2.04 -14.18 12.82
C HIS A 113 2.19 -12.77 13.42
N LEU A 114 1.82 -11.71 12.68
CA LEU A 114 1.84 -10.32 13.11
C LEU A 114 0.55 -9.92 13.84
N GLU A 115 -0.54 -10.68 13.76
CA GLU A 115 -1.81 -10.35 14.45
C GLU A 115 -1.74 -10.46 15.98
N ASN A 116 -0.76 -11.21 16.49
CA ASN A 116 -0.64 -11.55 17.91
C ASN A 116 0.49 -10.78 18.63
N LYS A 117 1.02 -9.74 18.00
CA LYS A 117 2.02 -8.83 18.59
C LYS A 117 1.35 -7.53 18.95
#